data_AF-A0A7J5APA4-F1
#
_entry.id   AF-A0A7J5APA4-F1
#
_cell.length_a   1.000
_cell.length_b   1.000
_cell.length_c   1.000
_cell.angle_alpha   90.00
_cell.angle_beta   90.00
_cell.angle_gamma   90.00
#
_symmetry.space_group_name_H-M   'P 1'
#
loop_
_entity.id
_entity.type
_entity.pdbx_description
1 polymer ?
#
loop_
_entity_poly.entity_id
_entity_poly.type
_entity_poly.pdbx_seq_one_letter_code
_entity_poly.pdbx_strand_id
1 'polypeptide(L)'
;MRFKLTTYKTLNGTKKILELRRRKSTEAIIYKDDSPSFYVDCFDLQTESNVIMNSLVLCQQRKLDEVIREIGKKNNVNLSIQKAPLLSIKQDAEYTDVDLPPLPEAWLN
;
A
#
# COMPACT_ATOMS: atom_id res chain seq x y z
N MET A 1 -5.74 6.38 10.56
CA MET A 1 -5.94 4.92 10.83
C MET A 1 -4.75 4.36 11.59
N ARG A 2 -4.93 3.31 12.40
CA ARG A 2 -3.82 2.72 13.18
C ARG A 2 -3.10 1.61 12.42
N PHE A 3 -1.84 1.83 12.09
CA PHE A 3 -0.98 0.92 11.34
C PHE A 3 0.14 0.36 12.21
N LYS A 4 0.84 -0.66 11.70
CA LYS A 4 2.00 -1.25 12.34
C LYS A 4 3.26 -0.75 11.64
N LEU A 5 4.13 -0.03 12.35
CA LEU A 5 5.44 0.36 11.84
C LEU A 5 6.46 -0.68 12.29
N THR A 6 6.95 -1.49 11.35
CA THR A 6 7.95 -2.52 11.64
C THR A 6 9.34 -2.01 11.23
N THR A 7 10.29 -2.13 12.15
CA THR A 7 11.70 -1.81 11.91
C THR A 7 12.47 -3.08 11.58
N TYR A 8 13.12 -3.09 10.40
CA TYR A 8 13.94 -4.19 9.90
C TYR A 8 15.41 -3.79 9.85
N LYS A 9 16.28 -4.61 10.42
CA LYS A 9 17.72 -4.53 10.17
C LYS A 9 18.04 -5.28 8.88
N THR A 10 18.60 -4.59 7.92
CA THR A 10 19.05 -5.10 6.62
C THR A 10 20.58 -5.04 6.55
N LEU A 11 21.18 -5.60 5.50
CA LEU A 11 22.63 -5.52 5.27
C LEU A 11 23.13 -4.06 5.14
N ASN A 12 22.31 -3.16 4.60
CA ASN A 12 22.69 -1.78 4.30
C ASN A 12 22.18 -0.77 5.34
N GLY A 13 21.74 -1.24 6.51
CA GLY A 13 21.21 -0.40 7.58
C GLY A 13 19.79 -0.77 7.97
N THR A 14 19.01 0.21 8.43
CA THR A 14 17.68 0.00 8.99
C THR A 14 16.60 0.50 8.03
N LYS A 15 15.57 -0.31 7.81
CA LYS A 15 14.39 0.06 7.02
C LYS A 15 13.14 0.01 7.90
N LYS A 16 12.36 1.09 7.91
CA LYS A 16 11.04 1.12 8.54
C LYS A 16 9.98 0.88 7.46
N ILE A 17 9.03 0.00 7.73
CA ILE A 17 7.93 -0.31 6.82
C ILE A 17 6.62 -0.19 7.60
N LEU A 18 5.76 0.70 7.14
CA LEU A 18 4.37 0.79 7.56
C LEU A 18 3.58 -0.36 6.91
N GLU A 19 3.01 -1.21 7.76
CA GLU A 19 2.25 -2.41 7.40
C GLU A 19 0.84 -2.33 7.97
N LEU A 20 -0.09 -3.04 7.34
CA LEU A 20 -1.40 -3.32 7.92
C LEU A 20 -1.25 -4.18 9.18
N ARG A 21 -2.17 -4.03 10.13
CA ARG A 21 -2.22 -4.88 11.34
C ARG A 21 -2.40 -6.37 10.99
N ARG A 22 -3.17 -6.64 9.92
CA ARG A 22 -3.36 -7.96 9.32
C ARG A 22 -3.20 -7.82 7.82
N ARG A 23 -2.43 -8.71 7.20
CA ARG A 23 -2.28 -8.71 5.74
C ARG A 23 -3.59 -9.17 5.09
N LYS A 24 -4.06 -8.43 4.10
CA LYS A 24 -5.18 -8.79 3.23
C LYS A 24 -4.74 -8.63 1.78
N SER A 25 -5.35 -9.38 0.86
CA SER A 25 -5.06 -9.29 -0.58
C SER A 25 -5.74 -8.09 -1.25
N THR A 26 -6.75 -7.51 -0.60
CA THR A 26 -7.66 -6.49 -1.14
C THR A 26 -7.51 -5.14 -0.45
N GLU A 27 -6.55 -5.03 0.47
CA GLU A 27 -6.26 -3.83 1.26
C GLU A 27 -4.75 -3.62 1.25
N ALA A 28 -4.28 -2.39 1.05
CA ALA A 28 -2.86 -2.10 1.05
C ALA A 28 -2.55 -0.64 1.40
N ILE A 29 -1.36 -0.44 1.97
CA ILE A 29 -0.68 0.85 2.00
C ILE A 29 0.11 0.98 0.70
N ILE A 30 -0.16 2.04 -0.07
CA ILE A 30 0.54 2.32 -1.31
C ILE A 30 1.65 3.33 -1.03
N TYR A 31 2.85 2.96 -1.44
CA TYR A 31 4.03 3.78 -1.31
C TYR A 31 4.26 4.52 -2.63
N LYS A 32 4.45 5.83 -2.54
CA LYS A 32 4.92 6.67 -3.64
C LYS A 32 6.36 7.08 -3.32
N ASP A 33 7.27 6.81 -4.25
CA ASP A 33 8.70 7.16 -4.10
C ASP A 33 9.28 6.66 -2.76
N ASP A 34 8.99 5.39 -2.42
CA ASP A 34 9.39 4.73 -1.16
C ASP A 34 8.83 5.32 0.14
N SER A 35 7.86 6.24 0.07
CA SER A 35 7.14 6.78 1.24
C SER A 35 5.68 6.30 1.28
N PRO A 36 5.15 5.83 2.42
CA PRO A 36 3.73 5.48 2.54
C PRO A 36 2.88 6.73 2.29
N SER A 37 2.05 6.69 1.25
CA SER A 37 1.39 7.90 0.73
C SER A 37 -0.10 7.75 0.58
N PHE A 38 -0.59 6.53 0.32
CA PHE A 38 -2.02 6.27 0.16
C PHE A 38 -2.44 4.99 0.86
N TYR A 39 -3.73 4.87 1.10
CA TYR A 39 -4.37 3.67 1.63
C TYR A 39 -5.52 3.28 0.72
N VAL A 40 -5.56 2.00 0.36
CA VAL A 40 -6.62 1.42 -0.48
C VAL A 40 -7.24 0.26 0.29
N ASP A 41 -8.56 0.27 0.40
CA ASP A 41 -9.37 -0.89 0.79
C ASP A 41 -10.46 -1.10 -0.26
N CYS A 42 -10.35 -2.20 -1.03
CA CYS A 42 -11.30 -2.48 -2.10
C CYS A 42 -12.70 -2.84 -1.59
N PHE A 43 -12.90 -3.08 -0.29
CA PHE A 43 -14.23 -3.28 0.30
C PHE A 43 -14.80 -2.01 0.92
N ASP A 44 -14.00 -0.95 1.07
CA ASP A 44 -14.45 0.32 1.63
C ASP A 44 -15.04 1.23 0.54
N LEU A 45 -16.35 1.17 0.34
CA LEU A 45 -17.04 1.91 -0.72
C LEU A 45 -17.39 3.37 -0.35
N GLN A 46 -16.73 3.95 0.65
CA GLN A 46 -17.01 5.33 1.11
C GLN A 46 -16.38 6.42 0.22
N THR A 47 -15.38 6.07 -0.61
CA THR A 47 -14.73 7.02 -1.53
C THR A 47 -14.86 6.54 -2.98
N GLU A 48 -14.98 7.47 -3.92
CA GLU A 48 -15.05 7.13 -5.35
C GLU A 48 -13.80 6.37 -5.80
N SER A 49 -12.61 6.78 -5.34
CA SER A 49 -11.38 6.03 -5.55
C SER A 49 -11.50 4.55 -5.16
N ASN A 50 -12.00 4.24 -3.96
CA ASN A 50 -12.12 2.85 -3.53
C ASN A 50 -13.22 2.09 -4.27
N VAL A 51 -14.30 2.76 -4.71
CA VAL A 51 -15.31 2.16 -5.60
C VAL A 51 -14.69 1.76 -6.93
N ILE A 52 -13.84 2.61 -7.52
CA ILE A 52 -13.13 2.28 -8.76
C ILE A 52 -12.12 1.14 -8.51
N MET A 53 -11.36 1.19 -7.41
CA MET A 53 -10.43 0.11 -7.05
C MET A 53 -11.14 -1.24 -6.82
N ASN A 54 -12.35 -1.24 -6.23
CA ASN A 54 -13.19 -2.43 -6.13
C ASN A 54 -13.45 -3.04 -7.52
N SER A 55 -13.87 -2.23 -8.48
CA SER A 55 -14.10 -2.69 -9.86
C SER A 55 -12.83 -3.21 -10.52
N LEU A 56 -11.71 -2.48 -10.41
CA LEU A 56 -10.43 -2.83 -11.02
C LEU A 56 -9.82 -4.11 -10.44
N VAL A 57 -10.02 -4.38 -9.15
CA VAL A 57 -9.39 -5.52 -8.45
C VAL A 57 -10.38 -6.68 -8.29
N LEU A 58 -11.52 -6.45 -7.65
CA LEU A 58 -12.44 -7.53 -7.25
C LEU A 58 -13.33 -7.98 -8.41
N CYS A 59 -14.01 -7.06 -9.11
CA CYS A 59 -14.89 -7.42 -10.22
C CYS A 59 -14.12 -8.08 -11.37
N GLN A 60 -12.91 -7.60 -11.65
CA GLN A 60 -12.04 -8.13 -12.69
C GLN A 60 -11.13 -9.28 -12.21
N GLN A 61 -11.21 -9.67 -10.94
CA GLN A 61 -10.39 -10.73 -10.32
C GLN A 61 -8.87 -10.55 -10.51
N ARG A 62 -8.41 -9.30 -10.48
CA ARG A 62 -7.01 -8.93 -10.69
C ARG A 62 -6.26 -8.88 -9.36
N LYS A 63 -4.94 -9.01 -9.41
CA LYS A 63 -4.11 -8.83 -8.22
C LYS A 63 -3.91 -7.35 -7.93
N LEU A 64 -4.10 -6.94 -6.68
CA LEU A 64 -3.96 -5.54 -6.26
C LEU A 64 -2.56 -4.97 -6.59
N ASP A 65 -1.49 -5.75 -6.42
CA ASP A 65 -0.12 -5.32 -6.75
C ASP A 65 0.08 -5.05 -8.25
N GLU A 66 -0.55 -5.83 -9.11
CA GLU A 66 -0.54 -5.62 -10.56
C GLU A 66 -1.27 -4.33 -10.94
N VAL A 67 -2.48 -4.13 -10.42
CA VAL A 67 -3.30 -2.93 -10.68
C VAL A 67 -2.58 -1.66 -10.23
N ILE A 68 -2.02 -1.64 -9.02
CA ILE A 68 -1.26 -0.49 -8.50
C ILE A 68 -0.04 -0.17 -9.38
N ARG A 69 0.68 -1.20 -9.85
CA ARG A 69 1.83 -1.01 -10.74
C ARG A 69 1.42 -0.42 -12.09
N GLU A 70 0.28 -0.83 -12.64
CA GLU A 70 -0.25 -0.27 -13.89
C GLU A 70 -0.68 1.18 -13.73
N ILE A 71 -1.39 1.49 -12.64
CA ILE A 71 -1.75 2.88 -12.29
C ILE A 71 -0.48 3.74 -12.22
N GLY A 72 0.56 3.26 -11.53
CA GLY A 72 1.83 3.97 -11.43
C GLY A 72 2.49 4.22 -12.80
N LYS A 73 2.55 3.19 -13.65
CA LYS A 73 3.07 3.31 -15.02
C LYS A 73 2.30 4.31 -15.87
N LYS A 74 0.97 4.23 -15.88
CA LYS A 74 0.09 5.11 -16.65
C LYS A 74 0.28 6.58 -16.28
N ASN A 75 0.51 6.84 -14.99
CA ASN A 75 0.63 8.19 -14.44
C ASN A 75 2.08 8.66 -14.27
N ASN A 76 3.07 7.89 -14.75
CA ASN A 76 4.50 8.19 -14.61
C ASN A 76 4.91 8.50 -13.15
N VAL A 77 4.41 7.71 -12.20
CA VAL A 77 4.72 7.81 -10.76
C VAL A 77 5.15 6.46 -10.22
N ASN A 78 6.16 6.44 -9.34
CA ASN A 78 6.66 5.19 -8.76
C ASN A 78 5.76 4.74 -7.60
N LEU A 79 4.83 3.85 -7.89
CA LEU A 79 3.94 3.23 -6.89
C LEU A 79 4.36 1.81 -6.56
N SER A 80 4.29 1.44 -5.28
CA SER A 80 4.59 0.09 -4.82
C SER A 80 3.79 -0.30 -3.58
N ILE A 81 3.68 -1.61 -3.35
CA ILE A 81 3.24 -2.18 -2.07
C ILE A 81 4.47 -2.82 -1.44
N GLN A 82 4.98 -2.23 -0.36
CA GLN A 82 6.19 -2.71 0.29
C GLN A 82 5.94 -4.04 1.00
N LYS A 83 6.90 -4.97 0.87
CA LYS A 83 6.93 -6.26 1.56
C LYS A 83 8.11 -6.28 2.53
N ALA A 84 8.08 -7.21 3.49
CA ALA A 84 9.23 -7.45 4.35
C ALA A 84 10.49 -7.73 3.50
N PRO A 85 11.65 -7.11 3.80
CA PRO A 85 12.86 -7.33 3.01
C PRO A 85 13.35 -8.79 3.15
N LEU A 86 13.74 -9.42 2.04
CA LEU A 86 14.10 -10.85 1.98
C LEU A 86 15.26 -11.25 2.91
N LEU A 87 16.27 -10.39 3.08
CA LEU A 87 17.42 -10.61 3.96
C LEU A 87 17.43 -9.58 5.08
N SER A 88 16.47 -9.72 6.00
CA SER A 88 16.35 -8.82 7.15
C SER A 88 15.93 -9.51 8.43
N ILE A 89 16.31 -8.89 9.54
CA ILE A 89 15.90 -9.28 10.89
C ILE A 89 14.91 -8.23 11.38
N LYS A 90 13.70 -8.68 11.74
CA LYS A 90 12.73 -7.81 12.41
C LYS A 90 13.28 -7.43 13.79
N GLN A 91 13.49 -6.13 14.03
CA GLN A 91 13.98 -5.63 15.30
C GLN A 91 12.84 -5.23 16.23
N ASP A 92 11.92 -4.42 15.73
CA ASP A 92 10.87 -3.81 16.56
C ASP A 92 9.59 -3.62 15.74
N ALA A 93 8.46 -3.48 16.44
CA ALA A 93 7.21 -3.09 15.84
C ALA A 93 6.37 -2.27 16.81
N GLU A 94 5.99 -1.07 16.38
CA GLU A 94 5.10 -0.17 17.10
C GLU A 94 3.79 0.06 16.33
N TYR A 95 2.74 0.49 17.03
CA TYR A 95 1.48 0.84 16.40
C TYR A 95 1.28 2.35 16.43
N THR A 96 1.24 2.96 15.25
CA THR A 96 1.15 4.41 15.05
C THR A 96 -0.10 4.77 14.25
N ASP A 97 -0.64 5.95 14.54
CA ASP A 97 -1.75 6.53 13.79
C ASP A 97 -1.21 7.38 12.65
N VAL A 98 -1.53 6.98 11.41
CA VAL A 98 -1.17 7.71 10.20
C VAL A 98 -2.45 8.00 9.44
N ASP A 99 -2.58 9.22 8.96
CA ASP A 99 -3.62 9.58 8.01
C ASP A 99 -3.08 9.37 6.59
N LEU A 100 -3.74 8.49 5.84
CA LEU A 100 -3.36 8.14 4.49
C LEU A 100 -4.59 8.31 3.60
N PRO A 101 -4.57 9.25 2.64
CA PRO A 101 -5.69 9.44 1.73
C PRO A 101 -5.86 8.24 0.78
N PRO A 102 -7.02 8.11 0.12
CA PRO A 102 -7.18 7.19 -1.00
C PRO A 102 -6.28 7.61 -2.19
N LEU A 103 -6.22 6.76 -3.23
CA LEU A 103 -5.55 7.15 -4.46
C LEU A 103 -6.24 8.35 -5.12
N PRO A 104 -5.50 9.24 -5.79
CA PRO A 104 -6.09 10.29 -6.60
C PRO A 104 -6.98 9.71 -7.68
N GLU A 105 -8.26 10.10 -7.74
CA GLU A 105 -9.23 9.63 -8.73
C GLU A 105 -8.75 9.85 -10.17
N ALA A 106 -8.05 10.97 -10.41
CA ALA A 106 -7.45 11.29 -11.71
C ALA A 106 -6.45 10.23 -12.21
N TRP A 107 -5.89 9.40 -11.32
CA TRP A 107 -4.98 8.31 -11.69
C TRP A 107 -5.69 7.01 -12.06
N LEU A 108 -6.99 6.89 -11.76
CA LEU A 108 -7.78 5.67 -11.93
C LEU A 108 -8.57 5.64 -13.24
N ASN A 109 -8.61 6.77 -13.97
CA ASN A 109 -9.16 6.89 -15.32
C ASN A 109 -8.18 6.38 -16.36
#